data_AF-A0A7C5G592-F1
#
_entry.id   AF-A0A7C5G592-F1
#
_cell.length_a   1.000
_cell.length_b   1.000
_cell.length_c   1.000
_cell.angle_alpha   90.00
_cell.angle_beta   90.00
_cell.angle_gamma   90.00
#
_symmetry.space_group_name_H-M   'P 1'
#
loop_
_entity.id
_entity.type
_entity.pdbx_description
1 polymer ?
#
loop_
_entity_poly.entity_id
_entity_poly.type
_entity_poly.pdbx_seq_one_letter_code
_entity_poly.pdbx_strand_id
1 'polypeptide(L)' 'MGRRLLVTGGAGFIGANFVLYWLSRHPEDRVVVLDALTYAGNRASL' A
#
# COMPACT_ATOMS: atom_id res chain seq x y z
N MET A 1 -16.94 9.73 6.05
CA MET A 1 -16.86 8.92 4.82
C MET A 1 -15.39 8.61 4.59
N GLY A 2 -14.98 7.35 4.68
CA GLY A 2 -13.60 6.95 4.42
C GLY A 2 -13.21 7.15 2.95
N ARG A 3 -11.96 7.53 2.70
CA ARG A 3 -11.39 7.66 1.36
C ARG A 3 -11.02 6.27 0.81
N ARG A 4 -10.94 6.19 -0.52
CA ARG A 4 -10.48 4.99 -1.24
C ARG A 4 -9.23 5.36 -2.03
N LEU A 5 -8.12 4.71 -1.71
CA LEU A 5 -6.82 4.96 -2.34
C LEU A 5 -6.42 3.75 -3.19
N LEU A 6 -5.93 4.02 -4.40
CA LEU A 6 -5.21 3.06 -5.22
C LEU A 6 -3.72 3.39 -5.14
N VAL A 7 -2.92 2.44 -4.64
CA VAL A 7 -1.47 2.59 -4.54
C VAL A 7 -0.81 1.67 -5.55
N THR A 8 -0.14 2.24 -6.54
CA THR A 8 0.64 1.50 -7.54
C THR A 8 2.06 1.28 -7.04
N GLY A 9 2.61 0.07 -7.19
CA GLY A 9 3.97 -0.25 -6.70
C GLY A 9 4.04 -0.40 -5.18
N GLY A 10 2.90 -0.71 -4.54
CA GLY A 10 2.77 -0.77 -3.08
C GLY A 10 3.49 -1.94 -2.40
N ALA A 11 4.02 -2.91 -3.15
CA ALA A 11 4.85 -4.00 -2.61
C ALA A 11 6.36 -3.70 -2.69
N GLY A 12 6.77 -2.54 -3.21
CA GLY A 12 8.15 -2.05 -3.14
C GLY A 12 8.45 -1.30 -1.82
N PHE A 13 9.70 -0.89 -1.62
CA PHE A 13 10.16 -0.30 -0.35
C PHE A 13 9.33 0.91 0.13
N ILE A 14 9.21 1.97 -0.69
CA ILE A 14 8.46 3.18 -0.33
C ILE A 14 6.95 2.88 -0.33
N GLY A 15 6.48 2.13 -1.32
CA GLY A 15 5.06 1.79 -1.46
C GLY A 15 4.51 1.08 -0.23
N ALA A 16 5.21 0.06 0.26
CA ALA A 16 4.78 -0.71 1.42
C ALA A 16 4.74 0.15 2.69
N ASN A 17 5.81 0.93 2.95
CA ASN A 17 5.85 1.84 4.09
C ASN A 17 4.74 2.90 4.01
N PHE A 18 4.45 3.42 2.82
CA PHE A 18 3.34 4.36 2.62
C PHE A 18 1.99 3.72 2.95
N VAL A 19 1.73 2.49 2.49
CA VAL A 19 0.49 1.77 2.76
C VAL A 19 0.30 1.54 4.27
N LEU A 20 1.33 1.01 4.94
CA LEU A 20 1.29 0.75 6.38
C LEU A 20 1.12 2.04 7.19
N TYR A 21 1.85 3.10 6.82
CA TYR A 21 1.69 4.42 7.41
C TYR A 21 0.25 4.94 7.25
N TRP A 22 -0.32 4.86 6.04
CA TRP A 22 -1.65 5.38 5.76
C TRP A 22 -2.72 4.64 6.57
N LEU A 23 -2.70 3.31 6.56
CA LEU A 23 -3.64 2.48 7.31
C LEU A 23 -3.55 2.72 8.82
N SER A 24 -2.35 3.03 9.34
CA SER A 24 -2.19 3.37 10.77
C SER A 24 -2.79 4.73 11.14
N ARG A 25 -2.79 5.69 10.21
CA ARG A 25 -3.22 7.08 10.45
C ARG A 25 -4.68 7.35 10.07
N HIS A 26 -5.25 6.55 9.18
CA HIS A 26 -6.60 6.69 8.66
C HIS A 26 -7.32 5.33 8.67
N PRO A 27 -7.70 4.81 9.86
CA PRO A 27 -8.25 3.46 10.00
C PRO A 27 -9.61 3.27 9.29
N GLU A 28 -10.33 4.35 9.02
CA GLU A 28 -11.57 4.37 8.26
C GLU A 28 -11.38 4.35 6.73
N ASP A 29 -10.16 4.59 6.25
CA ASP A 29 -9.85 4.59 4.82
C ASP A 29 -9.58 3.18 4.29
N ARG A 30 -9.81 3.00 2.99
CA ARG A 30 -9.52 1.74 2.29
C ARG A 30 -8.40 1.95 1.29
N VAL A 31 -7.36 1.12 1.38
CA VAL A 31 -6.24 1.10 0.42
C VAL A 31 -6.34 -0.16 -0.43
N VAL A 32 -6.21 -0.02 -1.75
CA VAL A 32 -6.02 -1.11 -2.70
C VAL A 32 -4.62 -0.97 -3.28
N VAL A 33 -3.80 -2.00 -3.13
CA VAL A 33 -2.47 -2.05 -3.73
C VAL A 33 -2.55 -2.75 -5.08
N LEU A 34 -2.07 -2.08 -6.13
CA LEU A 34 -1.82 -2.67 -7.44
C LEU A 34 -0.30 -2.76 -7.64
N ASP A 35 0.21 -3.98 -7.71
CA ASP A 35 1.64 -4.21 -7.89
C ASP A 35 1.88 -5.29 -8.94
N ALA A 36 2.90 -5.09 -9.77
CA ALA A 36 3.32 -6.04 -10.80
C ALA A 36 4.22 -7.16 -10.24
N LEU A 37 4.66 -7.04 -8.99
CA LEU A 37 5.53 -8.00 -8.29
C LEU A 37 6.79 -8.33 -9.11
N THR A 38 7.40 -7.29 -9.68
CA THR A 38 8.71 -7.41 -10.35
C THR A 38 9.83 -7.63 -9.33
N TYR A 39 11.11 -7.62 -9.76
CA TYR A 39 12.28 -7.90 -8.92
C TYR A 39 12.27 -7.21 -7.53
N ALA A 40 11.82 -5.95 -7.45
CA ALA A 40 11.82 -5.18 -6.21
C ALA A 40 10.54 -5.33 -5.36
N GLY A 41 9.54 -6.08 -5.84
CA GLY A 41 8.26 -6.28 -5.15
C GLY A 41 8.28 -7.48 -4.22
N ASN A 42 7.84 -7.31 -2.97
CA ASN A 42 7.73 -8.39 -1.99
C ASN A 42 6.36 -8.40 -1.34
N ARG A 43 5.61 -9.52 -1.50
CA ARG A 43 4.27 -9.67 -0.92
C ARG A 43 4.28 -9.67 0.61
N ALA A 44 5.39 -10.08 1.25
CA ALA A 44 5.51 -10.07 2.71
C ALA A 44 5.78 -8.67 3.30
N SER A 45 5.91 -7.63 2.46
CA SER A 45 6.06 -6.25 2.91
C SER A 45 4.75 -5.56 3.30
N LEU A 46 3.61 -6.19 3.00
CA LEU A 46 2.25 -5.73 3.33
C LEU A 46 1.57 -6.73 4.28
#